data_AF-A0A1F8KMZ3-F1
#
_entry.id   AF-A0A1F8KMZ3-F1
#
_cell.length_a   1.000
_cell.length_b   1.000
_cell.length_c   1.000
_cell.angle_alpha   90.00
_cell.angle_beta   90.00
_cell.angle_gamma   90.00
#
_symmetry.space_group_name_H-M   'P 1'
#
loop_
_entity.id
_entity.type
_entity.pdbx_description
1 polymer ?
#
loop_
_entity_poly.entity_id
_entity_poly.type
_entity_poly.pdbx_seq_one_letter_code
_entity_poly.pdbx_strand_id
1 'polypeptide(L)' 'MKNSEPKDVEKLTYEEAFAELMSLVEALESDEHPLDETMRLFERGQTLSRRCTVLLDNAELKVQQLNGENLVDVEIE' A
#
# COMPACT_ATOMS: atom_id res chain seq x y z
N MET A 1 18.18 16.09 14.00
CA MET A 1 17.04 16.03 13.08
C MET A 1 17.43 15.08 11.94
N LYS A 2 16.85 13.88 11.87
CA LYS A 2 17.12 12.95 10.76
C LYS A 2 16.12 13.28 9.65
N ASN A 3 16.49 14.21 8.76
CA ASN A 3 15.77 14.44 7.52
C ASN A 3 16.04 13.24 6.62
N SER A 4 15.22 12.20 6.76
CA SER A 4 15.30 10.99 5.97
C SER A 4 14.22 11.13 4.92
N GLU A 5 14.61 11.37 3.68
CA GLU A 5 13.67 11.40 2.57
C GLU A 5 12.81 10.13 2.59
N PRO A 6 11.50 10.23 2.31
CA PRO A 6 10.64 9.07 2.31
C PRO A 6 11.23 8.00 1.39
N LYS A 7 11.35 6.77 1.89
CA LYS A 7 11.85 5.64 1.09
C LYS A 7 11.04 5.54 -0.19
N ASP A 8 11.73 5.17 -1.26
CA ASP A 8 11.14 4.83 -2.56
C ASP A 8 10.09 3.73 -2.37
N VAL A 9 8.84 4.02 -2.73
CA VAL A 9 7.68 3.15 -2.48
C VAL A 9 7.85 1.80 -3.17
N GLU A 10 8.51 1.77 -4.32
CA GLU A 10 8.78 0.54 -5.08
C GLU A 10 9.70 -0.45 -4.35
N LYS A 11 10.42 0.03 -3.34
CA LYS A 11 11.36 -0.79 -2.55
C LYS A 11 10.79 -1.26 -1.22
N LEU A 12 9.58 -0.83 -0.86
CA LEU A 12 8.94 -1.22 0.40
C LEU A 12 8.48 -2.67 0.36
N THR A 13 8.56 -3.35 1.50
CA THR A 13 7.83 -4.61 1.73
C THR A 13 6.33 -4.34 1.88
N TYR A 14 5.53 -5.40 1.91
CA TYR A 14 4.07 -5.26 2.09
C TYR A 14 3.76 -4.61 3.43
N GLU A 15 4.40 -5.08 4.50
CA GLU A 15 4.20 -4.59 5.86
C GLU A 15 4.62 -3.13 6.00
N GLU A 16 5.74 -2.73 5.39
CA GLU A 16 6.19 -1.35 5.39
C GLU A 16 5.21 -0.45 4.61
N ALA A 17 4.81 -0.86 3.39
CA ALA A 17 3.90 -0.08 2.55
C ALA A 17 2.51 0.06 3.19
N PHE A 18 2.00 -1.03 3.78
CA PHE A 18 0.70 -1.04 4.44
C PHE A 18 0.70 -0.22 5.73
N ALA A 19 1.74 -0.34 6.56
CA ALA A 19 1.87 0.47 7.77
C ALA A 19 1.90 1.96 7.44
N GLU A 20 2.66 2.33 6.40
CA GLU A 20 2.73 3.72 5.97
C GLU A 20 1.40 4.22 5.40
N LEU A 21 0.71 3.40 4.62
CA LEU A 21 -0.62 3.72 4.09
C LEU A 21 -1.62 3.98 5.21
N MET A 22 -1.64 3.13 6.26
CA MET A 22 -2.52 3.36 7.42
C MET A 22 -2.21 4.68 8.12
N SER A 23 -0.93 4.99 8.34
CA SER A 23 -0.55 6.29 8.94
C SER A 23 -0.95 7.49 8.07
N LEU A 24 -0.92 7.37 6.74
CA LEU A 24 -1.41 8.43 5.86
C LEU A 24 -2.92 8.59 5.92
N VAL A 25 -3.67 7.48 6.02
CA VAL A 25 -5.13 7.52 6.20
C VAL A 25 -5.47 8.22 7.52
N GLU A 26 -4.81 7.84 8.61
CA GLU A 26 -4.98 8.50 9.92
C GLU A 26 -4.68 10.01 9.84
N ALA A 27 -3.64 10.41 9.11
CA ALA A 27 -3.31 11.81 8.91
C ALA A 27 -4.39 12.55 8.10
N LEU A 28 -4.88 11.94 7.01
CA LEU A 28 -5.93 12.50 6.15
C LEU A 28 -7.29 12.61 6.85
N GLU A 29 -7.57 11.77 7.83
CA GLU A 29 -8.78 11.83 8.65
C GLU A 29 -8.75 12.99 9.66
N SER A 30 -7.59 13.59 9.90
CA SER A 30 -7.47 14.78 10.75
C SER A 30 -7.67 16.07 9.94
N ASP A 31 -8.59 16.92 10.39
CA ASP A 31 -9.05 18.17 9.74
C ASP A 31 -8.00 19.31 9.67
N GLU A 32 -6.72 19.02 9.91
CA GLU A 32 -5.67 20.04 10.12
C GLU A 32 -4.75 20.29 8.90
N HIS A 33 -4.97 19.62 7.77
CA HIS A 33 -4.03 19.67 6.65
C HIS A 33 -4.42 20.73 5.58
N PRO A 34 -3.49 21.64 5.20
CA PRO A 34 -3.67 22.51 4.04
C PRO A 34 -3.89 21.68 2.76
N LEU A 35 -4.65 22.23 1.79
CA LEU A 35 -4.98 21.53 0.54
C LEU A 35 -3.76 20.92 -0.17
N ASP A 36 -2.67 21.69 -0.30
CA ASP A 36 -1.45 21.21 -0.96
C ASP A 36 -0.83 20.00 -0.23
N GLU A 37 -0.93 19.95 1.09
CA GLU A 37 -0.44 18.83 1.89
C GLU A 37 -1.36 17.61 1.74
N THR A 38 -2.68 17.82 1.82
CA THR A 38 -3.70 16.79 1.56
C THR A 38 -3.50 16.14 0.19
N MET A 39 -3.21 16.93 -0.84
CA MET A 39 -2.93 16.40 -2.19
C MET A 39 -1.67 15.53 -2.21
N ARG A 40 -0.60 15.93 -1.53
CA ARG A 40 0.64 15.12 -1.45
C ARG A 40 0.45 13.83 -0.68
N LEU A 41 -0.29 13.87 0.44
CA LEU A 41 -0.64 12.68 1.22
C LEU A 41 -1.49 11.71 0.38
N PHE A 42 -2.45 12.24 -0.38
CA PHE A 42 -3.29 11.44 -1.28
C PHE A 42 -2.50 10.77 -2.40
N GLU A 43 -1.64 11.50 -3.12
CA GLU A 43 -0.79 10.94 -4.18
C GLU A 43 0.13 9.83 -3.64
N ARG A 44 0.70 10.05 -2.46
CA ARG A 44 1.53 9.05 -1.79
C ARG A 44 0.72 7.82 -1.39
N GLY A 45 -0.46 8.02 -0.82
CA GLY A 45 -1.39 6.96 -0.46
C GLY A 45 -1.79 6.10 -1.67
N GLN A 46 -2.06 6.72 -2.82
CA GLN A 46 -2.36 6.00 -4.06
C GLN A 46 -1.18 5.13 -4.52
N THR A 47 0.04 5.66 -4.42
CA THR A 47 1.25 4.92 -4.78
C THR A 47 1.48 3.72 -3.85
N LEU A 48 1.29 3.90 -2.54
CA LEU A 48 1.39 2.82 -1.54
C LEU A 48 0.31 1.76 -1.74
N SER A 49 -0.94 2.17 -2.00
CA SER A 49 -2.04 1.25 -2.30
C SER A 49 -1.71 0.38 -3.51
N ARG A 50 -1.23 0.98 -4.61
CA ARG A 50 -0.80 0.24 -5.80
C ARG A 50 0.33 -0.75 -5.49
N ARG A 51 1.31 -0.34 -4.67
CA ARG A 51 2.40 -1.21 -4.24
C ARG A 51 1.89 -2.42 -3.46
N CYS A 52 0.96 -2.22 -2.53
CA CYS A 52 0.33 -3.30 -1.78
C CYS A 52 -0.38 -4.29 -2.71
N THR A 53 -1.18 -3.81 -3.67
CA THR A 53 -1.85 -4.66 -4.66
C THR A 53 -0.85 -5.49 -5.45
N VAL A 54 0.19 -4.87 -6.01
CA VAL A 54 1.22 -5.60 -6.78
C VAL A 54 1.91 -6.68 -5.93
N LEU A 55 2.17 -6.41 -4.65
CA LEU A 55 2.78 -7.40 -3.76
C LEU A 55 1.83 -8.58 -3.47
N LEU A 56 0.54 -8.30 -3.27
CA LEU A 56 -0.48 -9.33 -3.05
C LEU A 56 -0.71 -10.17 -4.31
N ASP A 57 -0.83 -9.55 -5.49
CA ASP A 57 -0.99 -10.25 -6.77
C ASP A 57 0.18 -11.21 -7.03
N ASN A 58 1.40 -10.77 -6.75
CA ASN A 58 2.59 -11.61 -6.88
C ASN A 58 2.61 -12.76 -5.88
N ALA A 59 2.17 -12.52 -4.64
CA ALA A 59 2.06 -13.56 -3.62
C ALA A 59 1.00 -14.59 -4.01
N GLU A 60 -0.15 -14.14 -4.50
CA GLU A 60 -1.23 -14.98 -4.99
C GLU A 60 -0.76 -15.85 -6.17
N LEU A 61 -0.15 -15.25 -7.20
CA LEU A 61 0.38 -15.98 -8.35
C LEU A 61 1.38 -17.07 -7.91
N LYS A 62 2.23 -16.77 -6.93
CA LYS A 62 3.18 -17.74 -6.39
C LYS A 62 2.46 -18.90 -5.71
N VAL A 63 1.39 -18.64 -4.96
CA VAL A 63 0.57 -19.68 -4.35
C VAL A 63 -0.14 -20.52 -5.42
N GLN A 64 -0.70 -19.90 -6.46
CA GLN A 64 -1.34 -20.59 -7.58
C GLN A 64 -0.38 -21.56 -8.27
N GLN A 65 0.85 -21.12 -8.53
CA GLN A 65 1.90 -21.95 -9.15
C GLN A 65 2.30 -23.14 -8.28
N LEU A 66 2.32 -22.98 -6.95
CA LEU A 66 2.65 -24.07 -6.03
C LEU A 66 1.50 -25.08 -5.87
N ASN A 67 0.24 -24.61 -5.93
CA ASN A 67 -0.94 -25.44 -5.75
C ASN A 67 -1.44 -26.11 -7.04
N GLY A 68 -0.87 -25.78 -8.21
CA GLY A 68 -1.14 -26.47 -9.47
C GLY A 68 -2.53 -26.24 -10.07
N GLU A 69 -3.02 -24.99 -10.05
CA GLU A 69 -4.35 -24.56 -10.59
C GLU A 69 -5.58 -24.95 -9.77
N ASN A 70 -5.62 -24.61 -8.47
CA ASN A 70 -6.90 -24.61 -7.74
C ASN A 70 -6.93 -23.59 -6.59
N LEU A 71 -6.76 -22.30 -6.91
CA LEU A 71 -7.32 -21.25 -6.05
C LEU A 71 -8.69 -20.93 -6.63
N VAL A 72 -9.73 -21.34 -5.93
CA VAL A 72 -11.09 -20.90 -6.24
C VAL A 72 -11.17 -19.46 -5.78
N ASP A 73 -11.53 -18.53 -6.67
CA ASP A 73 -11.87 -17.17 -6.27
C ASP A 73 -12.92 -17.28 -5.17
N VAL A 74 -12.55 -16.90 -3.94
CA VAL A 74 -13.53 -16.83 -2.85
C VAL A 74 -14.37 -15.60 -3.15
N GLU A 75 -15.47 -15.81 -3.86
CA GLU A 75 -16.56 -14.85 -3.96
C GLU A 75 -17.12 -14.66 -2.54
N ILE A 76 -16.60 -13.64 -1.84
CA ILE A 76 -17.18 -13.17 -0.58
C ILE A 76 -18.46 -12.43 -0.98
N GLU A 77 -19.61 -13.09 -0.80
CA GLU A 77 -20.95 -12.44 -0.82
C GLU A 77 -21.12 -11.42 0.31
#